data_AF-A0A536YDV8-F1
#
_entry.id   AF-A0A536YDV8-F1
#
_cell.length_a   1.000
_cell.length_b   1.000
_cell.length_c   1.000
_cell.angle_alpha   90.00
_cell.angle_beta   90.00
_cell.angle_gamma   90.00
#
_symmetry.space_group_name_H-M   'P 1'
#
loop_
_entity.id
_entity.type
_entity.pdbx_description
1 polymer ?
#
loop_
_entity_poly.entity_id
_entity_poly.type
_entity_poly.pdbx_seq_one_letter_code
_entity_poly.pdbx_strand_id
1 'polypeptide(L)'
;MAALGSYQSGWGVGGAALHYFANFPRLLPSDFKMKSEHNRGLDWPISYQDVARYYDKVAQDVGVSGDAKAEEIWRPAGKPYPMPPMKTFRNGELWVKACAEHGIRLAPACVGMNSTEYKGRPACIYDGWCHIGCPTGALSNPIVTYLGEARRAGAEVRARSTVTRVLMNKEGTKAIGVEYYDADRQRHTQPASVVVLAAWSAQNPRLLLNSATAKHPKGLANASGLVGKYMMCHFASGTWALFDEDVQNHLGTTGAQFMSYDRYPKTSHKGAFGSTFIVAGSALKTSDLGGFANARLDLFGPDLHAFMKRAARGLTRLNAFGEELPNVENRVELATEKDEFGMPLGRIVHGYDEDAAAVWNANFEEGLKIAKATGAKEVWSGRGAMPTIHLMGGTIMGTRASSSVVNSYGQTHEIANLWIAGPGIFPTAGASQHRLAKPRAHESIALCRRPGASGRRASAGVSLEGGEAGGRLRARRRHGRRHARGGAAPIADVGAAGNYREQARREHQHRCGRSGEGVGRRLYAALDRRDHVRGESVCLHAAAVRPGEGLRAGDGPWHRQPGAGGESGAAV
;
A
#
# COMPACT_ATOMS: atom_id res chain seq x y z
N MET A 1 -3.58 17.30 9.42
CA MET A 1 -2.60 16.43 8.75
C MET A 1 -3.00 14.98 8.98
N ALA A 2 -3.46 14.26 7.96
CA ALA A 2 -3.57 12.81 8.06
C ALA A 2 -2.16 12.23 8.00
N ALA A 3 -1.81 11.32 8.93
CA ALA A 3 -0.51 10.66 8.95
C ALA A 3 -0.44 9.64 7.79
N LEU A 4 -0.08 10.13 6.60
CA LEU A 4 0.11 9.34 5.40
C LEU A 4 1.08 8.18 5.69
N GLY A 5 0.63 6.95 5.49
CA GLY A 5 1.49 5.77 5.65
C GLY A 5 1.62 5.20 7.07
N SER A 6 1.01 5.78 8.10
CA SER A 6 1.09 5.25 9.48
C SER A 6 0.56 3.80 9.61
N TYR A 7 -0.52 3.47 8.91
CA TYR A 7 -1.04 2.10 8.81
C TYR A 7 -0.29 1.20 7.80
N GLN A 8 0.54 1.80 6.93
CA GLN A 8 1.18 1.14 5.77
C GLN A 8 2.57 0.58 6.10
N SER A 9 3.24 1.15 7.09
CA SER A 9 4.60 0.83 7.44
C SER A 9 4.64 -0.36 8.39
N GLY A 10 5.07 -1.53 7.90
CA GLY A 10 5.49 -2.62 8.78
C GLY A 10 7.01 -2.58 8.97
N TRP A 11 7.45 -2.56 10.23
CA TRP A 11 8.86 -2.65 10.60
C TRP A 11 9.18 -4.03 11.17
N GLY A 12 10.42 -4.49 10.97
CA GLY A 12 10.87 -5.84 11.36
C GLY A 12 10.76 -6.89 10.26
N VAL A 13 11.18 -8.11 10.59
CA VAL A 13 11.26 -9.22 9.63
C VAL A 13 9.87 -9.64 9.17
N GLY A 14 9.58 -9.49 7.88
CA GLY A 14 8.26 -9.75 7.28
C GLY A 14 7.54 -8.47 6.84
N GLY A 15 7.91 -7.32 7.40
CA GLY A 15 7.39 -6.01 7.03
C GLY A 15 5.86 -5.91 7.15
N ALA A 16 5.25 -5.09 6.30
CA ALA A 16 3.80 -4.85 6.32
C ALA A 16 2.95 -6.12 6.08
N ALA A 17 3.54 -7.19 5.55
CA ALA A 17 2.81 -8.43 5.32
C ALA A 17 2.49 -9.20 6.61
N LEU A 18 2.96 -8.76 7.78
CA LEU A 18 2.58 -9.33 9.08
C LEU A 18 1.23 -8.83 9.59
N HIS A 19 0.83 -7.61 9.22
CA HIS A 19 -0.41 -6.96 9.69
C HIS A 19 -1.40 -6.66 8.55
N TYR A 20 -1.11 -7.13 7.34
CA TYR A 20 -1.98 -6.88 6.18
C TYR A 20 -3.28 -7.70 6.23
N PHE A 21 -4.19 -7.37 5.33
CA PHE A 21 -5.51 -7.99 5.26
C PHE A 21 -5.62 -9.21 4.33
N ALA A 22 -4.51 -9.59 3.70
CA ALA A 22 -4.43 -10.74 2.81
C ALA A 22 -5.42 -10.73 1.62
N ASN A 23 -5.81 -9.58 1.08
CA ASN A 23 -6.52 -9.52 -0.21
C ASN A 23 -5.53 -9.77 -1.36
N PHE A 24 -5.90 -10.62 -2.34
CA PHE A 24 -5.08 -10.95 -3.51
C PHE A 24 -5.75 -10.72 -4.89
N PRO A 25 -6.52 -9.63 -5.08
CA PRO A 25 -7.01 -9.29 -6.41
C PRO A 25 -5.86 -9.01 -7.40
N ARG A 26 -6.14 -9.18 -8.70
CA ARG A 26 -5.21 -8.91 -9.79
C ARG A 26 -5.45 -7.50 -10.35
N LEU A 27 -4.38 -6.83 -10.78
CA LEU A 27 -4.52 -5.73 -11.73
C LEU A 27 -5.16 -6.24 -13.04
N LEU A 28 -5.94 -5.40 -13.70
CA LEU A 28 -6.54 -5.71 -14.99
C LEU A 28 -5.64 -5.27 -16.15
N PRO A 29 -5.79 -5.83 -17.36
CA PRO A 29 -4.95 -5.46 -18.51
C PRO A 29 -4.93 -3.96 -18.84
N SER A 30 -6.04 -3.25 -18.61
CA SER A 30 -6.15 -1.80 -18.81
C SER A 30 -5.26 -0.99 -17.85
N ASP A 31 -4.96 -1.51 -16.66
CA ASP A 31 -4.08 -0.82 -15.70
C ASP A 31 -2.64 -0.69 -16.23
N PHE A 32 -2.25 -1.54 -17.19
CA PHE A 32 -0.91 -1.53 -17.80
C PHE A 32 -0.76 -0.51 -18.94
N LYS A 33 -1.86 0.08 -19.42
CA LYS A 33 -1.92 0.87 -20.67
C LYS A 33 -2.61 2.23 -20.53
N MET A 34 -2.53 2.85 -19.34
CA MET A 34 -3.22 4.11 -19.04
C MET A 34 -2.92 5.24 -20.01
N LYS A 35 -1.65 5.41 -20.41
CA LYS A 35 -1.24 6.49 -21.31
C LYS A 35 -1.67 6.19 -22.74
N SER A 36 -1.50 4.97 -23.21
CA SER A 36 -1.88 4.59 -24.58
C SER A 36 -3.39 4.54 -24.80
N GLU A 37 -4.18 4.07 -23.83
CA GLU A 37 -5.64 3.90 -23.98
C GLU A 37 -6.44 5.15 -23.58
N HIS A 38 -5.91 5.95 -22.65
CA HIS A 38 -6.66 7.09 -22.09
C HIS A 38 -5.92 8.42 -22.18
N ASN A 39 -4.68 8.45 -22.67
CA ASN A 39 -3.81 9.64 -22.66
C ASN A 39 -3.60 10.24 -21.24
N ARG A 40 -3.79 9.43 -20.19
CA ARG A 40 -3.65 9.77 -18.77
C ARG A 40 -2.58 8.89 -18.12
N GLY A 41 -1.99 9.33 -17.02
CA GLY A 41 -1.02 8.52 -16.27
C GLY A 41 0.19 8.05 -17.10
N LEU A 42 0.68 6.84 -16.81
CA LEU A 42 1.86 6.23 -17.42
C LEU A 42 1.55 4.81 -17.91
N ASP A 43 2.20 4.38 -18.98
CA ASP A 43 2.17 2.97 -19.40
C ASP A 43 3.24 2.16 -18.67
N TRP A 44 2.93 0.89 -18.43
CA TRP A 44 3.91 -0.06 -17.95
C TRP A 44 4.81 -0.52 -19.10
N PRO A 45 6.11 -0.80 -18.85
CA PRO A 45 7.00 -1.40 -19.85
C PRO A 45 6.78 -2.91 -20.01
N ILE A 46 5.67 -3.44 -19.47
CA ILE A 46 5.23 -4.83 -19.48
C ILE A 46 3.71 -4.85 -19.60
N SER A 47 3.17 -5.96 -20.10
CA SER A 47 1.73 -6.23 -20.20
C SER A 47 1.22 -7.07 -19.03
N TYR A 48 -0.10 -7.25 -18.93
CA TYR A 48 -0.66 -8.24 -18.00
C TYR A 48 -0.18 -9.66 -18.33
N GLN A 49 -0.10 -10.02 -19.61
CA GLN A 49 0.35 -11.34 -20.07
C GLN A 49 1.77 -11.65 -19.60
N ASP A 50 2.63 -10.63 -19.56
CA ASP A 50 3.99 -10.74 -19.05
C ASP A 50 4.07 -11.17 -17.58
N VAL A 51 3.01 -10.88 -16.81
CA VAL A 51 2.95 -11.09 -15.36
C VAL A 51 1.93 -12.16 -14.92
N ALA A 52 1.04 -12.60 -15.80
CA ALA A 52 -0.05 -13.52 -15.50
C ALA A 52 0.43 -14.81 -14.81
N ARG A 53 1.51 -15.41 -15.34
CA ARG A 53 2.13 -16.62 -14.75
C ARG A 53 2.65 -16.42 -13.32
N TYR A 54 3.02 -15.19 -12.95
CA TYR A 54 3.50 -14.87 -11.61
C TYR A 54 2.36 -14.66 -10.64
N TYR A 55 1.23 -14.10 -11.08
CA TYR A 55 0.01 -14.11 -10.27
C TYR A 55 -0.40 -15.54 -9.93
N ASP A 56 -0.39 -16.44 -10.92
CA ASP A 56 -0.70 -17.86 -10.69
C ASP A 56 0.30 -18.52 -9.76
N LYS A 57 1.61 -18.28 -9.96
CA LYS A 57 2.65 -18.83 -9.09
C LYS A 57 2.52 -18.32 -7.65
N VAL A 58 2.33 -17.02 -7.45
CA VAL A 58 2.17 -16.44 -6.11
C VAL A 58 0.94 -17.02 -5.42
N ALA A 59 -0.18 -17.14 -6.14
CA ALA A 59 -1.41 -17.72 -5.59
C ALA A 59 -1.18 -19.15 -5.07
N GLN A 60 -0.47 -19.97 -5.84
CA GLN A 60 -0.09 -21.34 -5.46
C GLN A 60 0.97 -21.37 -4.35
N ASP A 61 1.94 -20.46 -4.35
CA ASP A 61 2.99 -20.44 -3.33
C ASP A 61 2.41 -20.15 -1.94
N VAL A 62 1.57 -19.11 -1.85
CA VAL A 62 1.07 -18.59 -0.58
C VAL A 62 -0.24 -19.20 -0.09
N GLY A 63 -0.94 -19.94 -0.96
CA GLY A 63 -2.24 -20.52 -0.65
C GLY A 63 -3.35 -19.47 -0.70
N VAL A 64 -3.69 -19.00 -1.91
CA VAL A 64 -4.85 -18.11 -2.10
C VAL A 64 -6.13 -18.94 -2.18
N SER A 65 -7.11 -18.61 -1.33
CA SER A 65 -8.48 -19.09 -1.43
C SER A 65 -9.29 -18.13 -2.28
N GLY A 66 -10.14 -18.62 -3.17
CA GLY A 66 -11.01 -17.78 -4.00
C GLY A 66 -11.86 -18.58 -4.96
N ASP A 67 -12.75 -17.91 -5.69
CA ASP A 67 -13.62 -18.52 -6.69
C ASP A 67 -13.27 -17.97 -8.08
N ALA A 68 -12.37 -18.68 -8.78
CA ALA A 68 -11.91 -18.25 -10.09
C ALA A 68 -13.05 -18.17 -11.12
N LYS A 69 -14.08 -19.01 -10.98
CA LYS A 69 -15.24 -19.08 -11.90
C LYS A 69 -16.18 -17.91 -11.67
N ALA A 70 -16.53 -17.61 -10.42
CA ALA A 70 -17.33 -16.43 -10.10
C ALA A 70 -16.64 -15.12 -10.52
N GLU A 71 -15.30 -15.12 -10.52
CA GLU A 71 -14.49 -13.98 -10.94
C GLU A 71 -14.26 -13.88 -12.46
N GLU A 72 -14.59 -14.89 -13.29
CA GLU A 72 -14.30 -14.93 -14.74
C GLU A 72 -14.79 -13.68 -15.51
N ILE A 73 -15.80 -13.00 -14.97
CA ILE A 73 -16.38 -11.79 -15.56
C ILE A 73 -15.39 -10.60 -15.53
N TRP A 74 -14.42 -10.61 -14.61
CA TRP A 74 -13.42 -9.55 -14.45
C TRP A 74 -11.99 -10.06 -14.46
N ARG A 75 -11.74 -11.18 -13.79
CA ARG A 75 -10.42 -11.77 -13.63
C ARG A 75 -9.94 -12.29 -14.97
N PRO A 76 -8.78 -11.82 -15.46
CA PRO A 76 -8.24 -12.34 -16.71
C PRO A 76 -7.88 -13.83 -16.57
N ALA A 77 -7.92 -14.54 -17.70
CA ALA A 77 -7.62 -15.97 -17.75
C ALA A 77 -6.30 -16.32 -17.03
N GLY A 78 -6.32 -17.44 -16.32
CA GLY A 78 -5.21 -17.94 -15.50
C GLY A 78 -5.64 -19.20 -14.74
N LYS A 79 -4.70 -19.84 -14.04
CA LYS A 79 -4.97 -21.08 -13.29
C LYS A 79 -6.05 -20.89 -12.22
N PRO A 80 -6.83 -21.92 -11.87
CA PRO A 80 -7.69 -21.88 -10.68
C PRO A 80 -6.90 -21.53 -9.40
N TYR A 81 -7.59 -20.98 -8.41
CA TYR A 81 -7.03 -20.82 -7.07
C TYR A 81 -6.73 -22.20 -6.46
N PRO A 82 -5.67 -22.35 -5.64
CA PRO A 82 -5.33 -23.63 -5.02
C PRO A 82 -6.36 -24.15 -4.02
N MET A 83 -7.25 -23.28 -3.54
CA MET A 83 -8.24 -23.61 -2.52
C MET A 83 -9.59 -22.94 -2.87
N PRO A 84 -10.72 -23.54 -2.43
CA PRO A 84 -12.04 -22.93 -2.58
C PRO A 84 -12.13 -21.60 -1.83
N PRO A 85 -13.12 -20.74 -2.13
CA PRO A 85 -13.32 -19.48 -1.41
C PRO A 85 -13.50 -19.71 0.10
N MET A 86 -13.20 -18.67 0.87
CA MET A 86 -13.45 -18.66 2.31
C MET A 86 -14.96 -18.76 2.60
N LYS A 87 -15.31 -19.33 3.76
CA LYS A 87 -16.70 -19.27 4.24
C LYS A 87 -17.16 -17.82 4.42
N THR A 88 -18.40 -17.55 4.03
CA THR A 88 -19.08 -16.27 4.22
C THR A 88 -19.95 -16.29 5.48
N PHE A 89 -20.27 -15.09 5.96
CA PHE A 89 -21.08 -14.84 7.14
C PHE A 89 -22.05 -13.70 6.84
N ARG A 90 -23.06 -13.56 7.71
CA ARG A 90 -24.19 -12.65 7.51
C ARG A 90 -23.76 -11.20 7.21
N ASN A 91 -22.70 -10.70 7.85
CA ASN A 91 -22.20 -9.34 7.64
C ASN A 91 -21.77 -9.07 6.20
N GLY A 92 -21.28 -10.08 5.46
CA GLY A 92 -20.99 -9.98 4.04
C GLY A 92 -22.22 -10.20 3.17
N GLU A 93 -23.02 -11.21 3.49
CA GLU A 93 -24.18 -11.65 2.70
C GLU A 93 -25.25 -10.55 2.55
N LEU A 94 -25.42 -9.71 3.57
CA LEU A 94 -26.32 -8.54 3.53
C LEU A 94 -26.03 -7.59 2.37
N TRP A 95 -24.78 -7.51 1.91
CA TRP A 95 -24.38 -6.64 0.80
C TRP A 95 -24.64 -7.25 -0.57
N VAL A 96 -24.76 -8.58 -0.70
CA VAL A 96 -24.89 -9.26 -2.00
C VAL A 96 -26.15 -8.80 -2.74
N LYS A 97 -27.30 -8.86 -2.06
CA LYS A 97 -28.58 -8.42 -2.64
C LYS A 97 -28.60 -6.91 -2.87
N ALA A 98 -28.18 -6.13 -1.87
CA ALA A 98 -28.16 -4.67 -1.95
C ALA A 98 -27.27 -4.17 -3.10
N CYS A 99 -26.09 -4.73 -3.29
CA CYS A 99 -25.23 -4.40 -4.43
C CYS A 99 -25.87 -4.79 -5.76
N ALA A 100 -26.51 -5.98 -5.85
CA ALA A 100 -27.14 -6.44 -7.08
C ALA A 100 -28.29 -5.53 -7.54
N GLU A 101 -29.10 -5.00 -6.62
CA GLU A 101 -30.16 -4.02 -6.90
C GLU A 101 -29.61 -2.71 -7.50
N HIS A 102 -28.34 -2.41 -7.25
CA HIS A 102 -27.61 -1.26 -7.79
C HIS A 102 -26.66 -1.64 -8.95
N GLY A 103 -26.84 -2.82 -9.56
CA GLY A 103 -26.05 -3.26 -10.71
C GLY A 103 -24.58 -3.48 -10.37
N ILE A 104 -24.28 -3.94 -9.15
CA ILE A 104 -22.95 -4.35 -8.70
C ILE A 104 -23.03 -5.82 -8.29
N ARG A 105 -22.34 -6.67 -9.04
CA ARG A 105 -22.18 -8.08 -8.72
C ARG A 105 -21.06 -8.22 -7.69
N LEU A 106 -21.28 -9.03 -6.67
CA LEU A 106 -20.26 -9.42 -5.70
C LEU A 106 -19.86 -10.88 -5.93
N ALA A 107 -18.56 -11.16 -5.89
CA ALA A 107 -18.02 -12.52 -5.84
C ALA A 107 -17.26 -12.74 -4.52
N PRO A 108 -17.17 -13.97 -4.01
CA PRO A 108 -16.31 -14.28 -2.86
C PRO A 108 -14.89 -13.75 -3.11
N ALA A 109 -14.33 -13.05 -2.12
CA ALA A 109 -13.04 -12.39 -2.29
C ALA A 109 -11.89 -13.40 -2.34
N CYS A 110 -10.95 -13.19 -3.26
CA CYS A 110 -9.70 -13.94 -3.27
C CYS A 110 -8.74 -13.41 -2.19
N VAL A 111 -8.35 -14.30 -1.27
CA VAL A 111 -7.53 -13.95 -0.12
C VAL A 111 -6.40 -14.95 0.11
N GLY A 112 -5.23 -14.48 0.54
CA GLY A 112 -4.07 -15.28 0.91
C GLY A 112 -4.25 -15.89 2.29
N MET A 113 -5.25 -16.76 2.43
CA MET A 113 -5.62 -17.40 3.67
C MET A 113 -6.14 -18.80 3.36
N ASN A 114 -5.82 -19.76 4.22
CA ASN A 114 -6.20 -21.14 4.02
C ASN A 114 -7.68 -21.38 4.35
N SER A 115 -8.51 -21.70 3.35
CA SER A 115 -9.89 -22.18 3.56
C SER A 115 -9.94 -23.66 3.93
N THR A 116 -8.89 -24.40 3.55
CA THR A 116 -8.63 -25.81 3.90
C THR A 116 -7.16 -25.95 4.28
N GLU A 117 -6.74 -27.09 4.83
CA GLU A 117 -5.31 -27.31 5.09
C GLU A 117 -4.51 -27.22 3.79
N TYR A 118 -3.41 -26.46 3.79
CA TYR A 118 -2.60 -26.25 2.60
C TYR A 118 -1.12 -26.14 2.95
N LYS A 119 -0.29 -27.00 2.34
CA LYS A 119 1.16 -27.07 2.56
C LYS A 119 1.55 -27.13 4.04
N GLY A 120 0.85 -27.97 4.81
CA GLY A 120 1.12 -28.16 6.24
C GLY A 120 0.71 -26.98 7.13
N ARG A 121 -0.08 -26.03 6.61
CA ARG A 121 -0.67 -24.93 7.38
C ARG A 121 -2.17 -25.17 7.57
N PRO A 122 -2.71 -25.01 8.78
CA PRO A 122 -4.11 -25.31 9.07
C PRO A 122 -5.07 -24.35 8.34
N ALA A 123 -6.34 -24.75 8.25
CA ALA A 123 -7.42 -23.89 7.78
C ALA A 123 -7.68 -22.74 8.77
N CYS A 124 -8.26 -21.65 8.27
CA CYS A 124 -8.67 -20.52 9.07
C CYS A 124 -9.82 -20.90 10.01
N ILE A 125 -9.75 -20.39 11.24
CA ILE A 125 -10.81 -20.53 12.26
C ILE A 125 -11.82 -19.38 12.24
N TYR A 126 -11.69 -18.47 11.28
CA TYR A 126 -12.59 -17.32 11.05
C TYR A 126 -12.69 -16.36 12.24
N ASP A 127 -11.59 -16.23 12.99
CA ASP A 127 -11.50 -15.40 14.19
C ASP A 127 -11.37 -13.90 13.90
N GLY A 128 -11.27 -13.46 12.65
CA GLY A 128 -11.21 -12.05 12.24
C GLY A 128 -10.04 -11.22 12.78
N TRP A 129 -8.98 -11.80 13.35
CA TRP A 129 -7.83 -11.07 13.92
C TRP A 129 -6.66 -10.91 12.95
N CYS A 130 -6.94 -10.93 11.65
CA CYS A 130 -5.94 -11.05 10.58
C CYS A 130 -4.84 -9.98 10.65
N HIS A 131 -5.21 -8.76 11.02
CA HIS A 131 -4.35 -7.58 10.96
C HIS A 131 -3.49 -7.35 12.21
N ILE A 132 -3.77 -8.07 13.30
CA ILE A 132 -2.94 -8.05 14.52
C ILE A 132 -1.96 -9.23 14.54
N GLY A 133 -2.10 -10.15 13.60
CA GLY A 133 -1.28 -11.36 13.45
C GLY A 133 -2.13 -12.62 13.61
N CYS A 134 -2.02 -13.54 12.67
CA CYS A 134 -2.78 -14.79 12.71
C CYS A 134 -2.13 -15.79 13.68
N PRO A 135 -2.83 -16.25 14.72
CA PRO A 135 -2.26 -17.13 15.73
C PRO A 135 -2.01 -18.57 15.24
N THR A 136 -2.73 -19.00 14.20
CA THR A 136 -2.68 -20.39 13.70
C THR A 136 -1.80 -20.56 12.46
N GLY A 137 -1.32 -19.46 11.85
CA GLY A 137 -0.58 -19.51 10.58
C GLY A 137 -1.44 -19.74 9.33
N ALA A 138 -2.77 -19.70 9.45
CA ALA A 138 -3.70 -19.83 8.31
C ALA A 138 -3.63 -18.64 7.34
N LEU A 139 -3.38 -17.42 7.84
CA LEU A 139 -3.09 -16.25 7.01
C LEU A 139 -1.66 -16.33 6.45
N SER A 140 -1.53 -16.19 5.13
CA SER A 140 -0.21 -16.15 4.49
C SER A 140 0.55 -14.95 4.99
N ASN A 141 1.79 -15.13 5.44
CA ASN A 141 2.74 -14.04 5.60
C ASN A 141 4.15 -14.58 5.37
N PRO A 142 5.17 -13.72 5.22
CA PRO A 142 6.52 -14.19 4.94
C PRO A 142 7.05 -15.18 5.98
N ILE A 143 6.68 -15.06 7.26
CA ILE A 143 7.15 -15.95 8.34
C ILE A 143 6.69 -17.40 8.10
N VAL A 144 5.43 -17.59 7.70
CA VAL A 144 4.85 -18.93 7.48
C VAL A 144 4.98 -19.45 6.04
N THR A 145 5.55 -18.66 5.14
CA THR A 145 5.76 -19.02 3.72
C THR A 145 7.24 -18.93 3.34
N TYR A 146 7.63 -17.89 2.59
CA TYR A 146 8.92 -17.79 1.92
C TYR A 146 10.13 -17.68 2.86
N LEU A 147 9.98 -17.15 4.07
CA LEU A 147 11.12 -16.93 4.98
C LEU A 147 11.72 -18.27 5.45
N GLY A 148 10.86 -19.23 5.79
CA GLY A 148 11.31 -20.57 6.18
C GLY A 148 12.00 -21.30 5.03
N GLU A 149 11.45 -21.19 3.81
CA GLU A 149 12.05 -21.76 2.60
C GLU A 149 13.41 -21.13 2.29
N ALA A 150 13.51 -19.81 2.36
CA ALA A 150 14.76 -19.09 2.11
C ALA A 150 15.86 -19.50 3.11
N ARG A 151 15.52 -19.61 4.41
CA ARG A 151 16.47 -20.06 5.44
C ARG A 151 16.94 -21.50 5.21
N ARG A 152 16.03 -22.41 4.88
CA ARG A 152 16.40 -23.81 4.52
C ARG A 152 17.29 -23.88 3.29
N ALA A 153 17.14 -22.94 2.35
CA ALA A 153 18.01 -22.80 1.19
C ALA A 153 19.34 -22.06 1.48
N GLY A 154 19.63 -21.72 2.74
CA GLY A 154 20.88 -21.10 3.16
C GLY A 154 20.87 -19.57 3.23
N ALA A 155 19.71 -18.90 3.13
CA ALA A 155 19.63 -17.46 3.30
C ALA A 155 19.84 -17.05 4.77
N GLU A 156 20.77 -16.13 5.01
CA GLU A 156 20.94 -15.45 6.30
C GLU A 156 19.95 -14.28 6.43
N VAL A 157 19.33 -14.15 7.60
CA VAL A 157 18.38 -13.07 7.91
C VAL A 157 18.84 -12.35 9.16
N ARG A 158 19.42 -11.15 8.99
CA ARG A 158 19.82 -10.27 10.09
C ARG A 158 18.71 -9.29 10.43
N ALA A 159 17.99 -9.56 11.53
CA ALA A 159 16.97 -8.66 12.04
C ALA A 159 17.62 -7.42 12.68
N ARG A 160 16.90 -6.30 12.75
CA ARG A 160 17.39 -5.03 13.32
C ARG A 160 18.70 -4.56 12.69
N SER A 161 18.84 -4.77 11.38
CA SER A 161 19.95 -4.29 10.57
C SER A 161 19.46 -3.20 9.63
N THR A 162 19.64 -1.94 10.01
CA THR A 162 19.16 -0.77 9.26
C THR A 162 20.22 -0.35 8.24
N VAL A 163 19.96 -0.62 6.96
CA VAL A 163 20.83 -0.19 5.85
C VAL A 163 20.74 1.33 5.69
N THR A 164 21.89 2.01 5.75
CA THR A 164 21.98 3.47 5.66
C THR A 164 22.47 3.95 4.30
N ARG A 165 23.31 3.16 3.62
CA ARG A 165 23.87 3.49 2.31
C ARG A 165 24.11 2.26 1.45
N VAL A 166 23.93 2.41 0.15
CA VAL A 166 24.50 1.50 -0.86
C VAL A 166 25.88 2.01 -1.23
N LEU A 167 26.88 1.13 -1.20
CA LEU A 167 28.27 1.46 -1.46
C LEU A 167 28.60 1.21 -2.93
N MET A 168 29.37 2.12 -3.54
CA MET A 168 29.74 2.08 -4.96
C MET A 168 31.25 1.84 -5.13
N ASN A 169 31.65 1.26 -6.27
CA ASN A 169 33.04 1.27 -6.71
C ASN A 169 33.52 2.70 -7.02
N LYS A 170 34.84 2.87 -7.18
CA LYS A 170 35.46 4.18 -7.46
C LYS A 170 34.92 4.83 -8.75
N GLU A 171 34.59 4.02 -9.75
CA GLU A 171 34.06 4.47 -11.03
C GLU A 171 32.60 4.91 -10.94
N GLY A 172 31.88 4.52 -9.87
CA GLY A 172 30.46 4.81 -9.68
C GLY A 172 29.52 3.97 -10.54
N THR A 173 29.99 2.91 -11.19
CA THR A 173 29.21 2.10 -12.14
C THR A 173 28.58 0.85 -11.53
N LYS A 174 29.05 0.44 -10.34
CA LYS A 174 28.68 -0.83 -9.71
C LYS A 174 28.54 -0.69 -8.19
N ALA A 175 27.46 -1.24 -7.64
CA ALA A 175 27.32 -1.41 -6.20
C ALA A 175 28.26 -2.52 -5.69
N ILE A 176 28.98 -2.27 -4.60
CA ILE A 176 29.94 -3.22 -4.00
C ILE A 176 29.47 -3.79 -2.66
N GLY A 177 28.36 -3.28 -2.12
CA GLY A 177 27.83 -3.70 -0.84
C GLY A 177 26.88 -2.67 -0.25
N VAL A 178 26.57 -2.84 1.02
CA VAL A 178 25.78 -1.90 1.82
C VAL A 178 26.47 -1.58 3.14
N GLU A 179 26.28 -0.36 3.61
CA GLU A 179 26.57 0.05 4.98
C GLU A 179 25.27 -0.08 5.79
N TYR A 180 25.36 -0.64 7.00
CA TYR A 180 24.21 -0.77 7.89
C TYR A 180 24.61 -0.63 9.36
N TYR A 181 23.63 -0.30 10.20
CA TYR A 181 23.75 -0.36 11.65
C TYR A 181 23.01 -1.59 12.20
N ASP A 182 23.61 -2.28 13.16
CA ASP A 182 22.99 -3.41 13.84
C ASP A 182 22.12 -2.98 15.05
N ALA A 183 21.64 -3.97 15.81
CA ALA A 183 20.80 -3.75 16.99
C ALA A 183 21.53 -2.97 18.11
N ASP A 184 22.85 -3.07 18.18
CA ASP A 184 23.72 -2.38 19.14
C ASP A 184 24.20 -1.04 18.60
N ARG A 185 23.65 -0.60 17.45
CA ARG A 185 23.99 0.63 16.74
C ARG A 185 25.47 0.69 16.34
N GLN A 186 26.08 -0.46 16.08
CA GLN A 186 27.42 -0.56 15.51
C GLN A 186 27.32 -0.53 13.98
N ARG A 187 28.26 0.18 13.36
CA ARG A 187 28.30 0.34 11.90
C ARG A 187 29.07 -0.81 11.25
N HIS A 188 28.49 -1.40 10.23
CA HIS A 188 29.03 -2.52 9.48
C HIS A 188 28.97 -2.30 7.98
N THR A 189 29.86 -2.99 7.26
CA THR A 189 29.82 -3.10 5.80
C THR A 189 29.57 -4.55 5.41
N GLN A 190 28.58 -4.77 4.54
CA GLN A 190 28.34 -6.08 3.93
C GLN A 190 28.64 -6.01 2.43
N PRO A 191 29.77 -6.60 1.97
CA PRO A 191 30.07 -6.73 0.55
C PRO A 191 29.00 -7.55 -0.16
N ALA A 192 28.69 -7.18 -1.40
CA ALA A 192 27.73 -7.90 -2.23
C ALA A 192 28.06 -7.77 -3.72
N SER A 193 27.89 -8.86 -4.48
CA SER A 193 28.00 -8.86 -5.95
C SER A 193 26.75 -8.31 -6.64
N VAL A 194 25.60 -8.39 -5.98
CA VAL A 194 24.28 -7.91 -6.40
C VAL A 194 23.56 -7.32 -5.20
N VAL A 195 22.91 -6.17 -5.37
CA VAL A 195 22.07 -5.54 -4.34
C VAL A 195 20.63 -5.47 -4.83
N VAL A 196 19.68 -5.87 -3.98
CA VAL A 196 18.24 -5.77 -4.25
C VAL A 196 17.59 -4.96 -3.13
N LEU A 197 17.09 -3.78 -3.46
CA LEU A 197 16.34 -2.93 -2.54
C LEU A 197 14.87 -3.36 -2.50
N ALA A 198 14.42 -3.83 -1.35
CA ALA A 198 13.05 -4.27 -1.10
C ALA A 198 12.48 -3.61 0.16
N ALA A 199 12.85 -2.35 0.41
CA ALA A 199 12.61 -1.66 1.68
C ALA A 199 11.24 -0.94 1.77
N TRP A 200 10.34 -1.12 0.79
CA TRP A 200 9.05 -0.41 0.60
C TRP A 200 9.18 0.95 -0.12
N SER A 201 8.05 1.43 -0.66
CA SER A 201 7.94 2.56 -1.60
C SER A 201 8.48 3.87 -1.05
N ALA A 202 8.44 4.11 0.28
CA ALA A 202 9.02 5.31 0.87
C ALA A 202 10.51 5.18 1.22
N GLN A 203 10.96 4.00 1.65
CA GLN A 203 12.35 3.83 2.12
C GLN A 203 13.32 3.54 0.97
N ASN A 204 12.89 2.87 -0.11
CA ASN A 204 13.70 2.69 -1.31
C ASN A 204 14.22 4.05 -1.86
N PRO A 205 13.37 5.05 -2.16
CA PRO A 205 13.85 6.34 -2.64
C PRO A 205 14.65 7.10 -1.57
N ARG A 206 14.24 7.07 -0.30
CA ARG A 206 15.02 7.69 0.80
C ARG A 206 16.45 7.15 0.85
N LEU A 207 16.61 5.83 0.78
CA LEU A 207 17.93 5.19 0.79
C LEU A 207 18.76 5.55 -0.45
N LEU A 208 18.15 5.55 -1.63
CA LEU A 208 18.83 5.93 -2.88
C LEU A 208 19.31 7.39 -2.86
N LEU A 209 18.45 8.31 -2.40
CA LEU A 209 18.79 9.73 -2.23
C LEU A 209 19.91 9.91 -1.18
N ASN A 210 19.84 9.19 -0.06
CA ASN A 210 20.86 9.24 0.99
C ASN A 210 22.21 8.59 0.59
N SER A 211 22.22 7.80 -0.49
CA SER A 211 23.41 7.13 -1.02
C SER A 211 24.17 7.97 -2.07
N ALA A 212 23.95 9.30 -2.10
CA ALA A 212 24.64 10.19 -3.03
C ALA A 212 26.18 10.10 -2.91
N THR A 213 26.85 10.24 -4.05
CA THR A 213 28.33 10.26 -4.15
C THR A 213 28.78 11.39 -5.06
N ALA A 214 30.08 11.66 -5.17
CA ALA A 214 30.59 12.65 -6.12
C ALA A 214 30.21 12.35 -7.59
N LYS A 215 30.06 11.07 -7.95
CA LYS A 215 29.60 10.64 -9.29
C LYS A 215 28.08 10.61 -9.43
N HIS A 216 27.37 10.55 -8.30
CA HIS A 216 25.91 10.49 -8.20
C HIS A 216 25.40 11.57 -7.22
N PRO A 217 25.59 12.87 -7.52
CA PRO A 217 25.37 13.94 -6.54
C PRO A 217 23.89 14.11 -6.15
N LYS A 218 22.96 13.59 -6.96
CA LYS A 218 21.51 13.63 -6.73
C LYS A 218 20.95 12.35 -6.09
N GLY A 219 21.82 11.45 -5.61
CA GLY A 219 21.45 10.10 -5.18
C GLY A 219 21.67 9.05 -6.27
N LEU A 220 21.72 7.79 -5.87
CA LEU A 220 21.93 6.67 -6.79
C LEU A 220 20.69 6.40 -7.64
N ALA A 221 20.90 5.95 -8.88
CA ALA A 221 19.84 5.64 -9.84
C ALA A 221 18.91 6.83 -10.14
N ASN A 222 19.40 8.06 -9.95
CA ASN A 222 18.61 9.29 -10.05
C ASN A 222 19.05 10.20 -11.20
N ALA A 223 19.72 9.67 -12.23
CA ALA A 223 20.03 10.42 -13.45
C ALA A 223 18.78 11.06 -14.10
N SER A 224 17.61 10.41 -14.00
CA SER A 224 16.33 10.94 -14.47
C SER A 224 15.74 12.05 -13.58
N GLY A 225 16.21 12.17 -12.33
CA GLY A 225 15.60 13.03 -11.33
C GLY A 225 14.23 12.55 -10.84
N LEU A 226 13.90 11.26 -11.05
CA LEU A 226 12.60 10.67 -10.72
C LEU A 226 12.61 9.82 -9.44
N VAL A 227 13.75 9.58 -8.81
CA VAL A 227 13.79 8.91 -7.50
C VAL A 227 13.02 9.77 -6.50
N GLY A 228 12.08 9.15 -5.81
CA GLY A 228 11.15 9.77 -4.89
C GLY A 228 9.84 10.22 -5.52
N LYS A 229 9.72 10.37 -6.85
CA LYS A 229 8.55 10.97 -7.51
C LYS A 229 7.47 9.98 -7.91
N TYR A 230 6.30 10.50 -8.30
CA TYR A 230 5.13 9.71 -8.67
C TYR A 230 4.63 8.83 -7.53
N MET A 231 4.72 9.34 -6.30
CA MET A 231 4.13 8.67 -5.15
C MET A 231 2.61 8.63 -5.35
N MET A 232 2.05 7.44 -5.26
CA MET A 232 0.61 7.20 -5.39
C MET A 232 0.11 6.43 -4.18
N CYS A 233 -1.19 6.52 -3.96
CA CYS A 233 -1.90 5.68 -3.02
C CYS A 233 -3.34 5.47 -3.45
N HIS A 234 -3.98 4.42 -2.94
CA HIS A 234 -5.43 4.35 -2.98
C HIS A 234 -6.01 5.21 -1.86
N PHE A 235 -7.16 5.79 -2.13
CA PHE A 235 -8.05 6.30 -1.10
C PHE A 235 -9.16 5.28 -0.81
N ALA A 236 -9.71 5.32 0.40
CA ALA A 236 -10.84 4.48 0.80
C ALA A 236 -12.10 5.30 1.11
N SER A 237 -13.24 4.79 0.66
CA SER A 237 -14.58 5.29 0.99
C SER A 237 -15.32 4.21 1.78
N GLY A 238 -15.41 4.38 3.10
CA GLY A 238 -16.16 3.49 3.98
C GLY A 238 -17.61 3.90 4.13
N THR A 239 -18.52 2.94 3.99
CA THR A 239 -19.95 3.09 4.32
C THR A 239 -20.35 2.00 5.30
N TRP A 240 -21.09 2.39 6.33
CA TRP A 240 -21.54 1.51 7.41
C TRP A 240 -23.05 1.36 7.40
N ALA A 241 -23.47 0.18 7.82
CA ALA A 241 -24.86 -0.21 8.00
C ALA A 241 -24.97 -0.91 9.36
N LEU A 242 -25.87 -0.41 10.22
CA LEU A 242 -26.10 -0.93 11.56
C LEU A 242 -27.49 -1.54 11.68
N PHE A 243 -27.51 -2.78 12.14
CA PHE A 243 -28.68 -3.59 12.44
C PHE A 243 -28.86 -3.71 13.95
N ASP A 244 -30.07 -4.05 14.39
CA ASP A 244 -30.32 -4.38 15.80
C ASP A 244 -30.01 -5.86 16.08
N GLU A 245 -30.04 -6.71 15.04
CA GLU A 245 -29.70 -8.13 15.13
C GLU A 245 -28.19 -8.40 15.02
N ASP A 246 -27.77 -9.58 15.49
CA ASP A 246 -26.40 -10.06 15.26
C ASP A 246 -26.18 -10.38 13.78
N VAL A 247 -25.31 -9.63 13.13
CA VAL A 247 -24.90 -9.85 11.74
C VAL A 247 -23.61 -10.67 11.65
N GLN A 248 -23.16 -11.29 12.73
CA GLN A 248 -21.95 -12.11 12.79
C GLN A 248 -20.69 -11.36 12.37
N ASN A 249 -20.65 -10.05 12.60
CA ASN A 249 -19.56 -9.19 12.14
C ASN A 249 -18.19 -9.54 12.70
N HIS A 250 -18.13 -10.21 13.83
CA HIS A 250 -16.90 -10.73 14.42
C HIS A 250 -16.29 -11.93 13.68
N LEU A 251 -17.01 -12.56 12.75
CA LEU A 251 -16.54 -13.73 12.01
C LEU A 251 -16.07 -13.36 10.61
N GLY A 252 -15.23 -14.22 10.04
CA GLY A 252 -14.75 -14.09 8.67
C GLY A 252 -13.34 -13.50 8.57
N THR A 253 -13.02 -13.00 7.39
CA THR A 253 -11.74 -12.37 7.07
C THR A 253 -11.81 -10.86 7.31
N THR A 254 -10.76 -10.25 7.87
CA THR A 254 -10.73 -8.79 8.06
C THR A 254 -10.69 -8.03 6.73
N GLY A 255 -10.01 -8.58 5.72
CA GLY A 255 -9.88 -7.94 4.41
C GLY A 255 -11.20 -7.75 3.71
N ALA A 256 -11.78 -8.85 3.26
CA ALA A 256 -13.05 -8.86 2.55
C ALA A 256 -13.61 -10.29 2.52
N GLN A 257 -14.93 -10.42 2.64
CA GLN A 257 -15.63 -11.65 2.28
C GLN A 257 -16.05 -11.64 0.82
N PHE A 258 -16.39 -10.46 0.29
CA PHE A 258 -16.80 -10.26 -1.09
C PHE A 258 -16.03 -9.11 -1.74
N MET A 259 -15.89 -9.17 -3.05
CA MET A 259 -15.28 -8.13 -3.86
C MET A 259 -15.99 -7.90 -5.20
N SER A 260 -15.71 -6.77 -5.84
CA SER A 260 -16.22 -6.45 -7.18
C SER A 260 -15.33 -5.49 -7.96
N TYR A 261 -15.30 -5.68 -9.27
CA TYR A 261 -14.70 -4.79 -10.26
C TYR A 261 -15.76 -4.08 -11.14
N ASP A 262 -17.05 -4.12 -10.78
CA ASP A 262 -18.10 -3.51 -11.63
C ASP A 262 -18.03 -1.98 -11.73
N ARG A 263 -17.28 -1.33 -10.84
CA ARG A 263 -16.94 0.10 -10.92
C ARG A 263 -15.47 0.34 -11.26
N TYR A 264 -14.78 -0.68 -11.76
CA TYR A 264 -13.36 -0.59 -12.11
C TYR A 264 -13.07 0.09 -13.45
N PRO A 265 -13.95 0.07 -14.49
CA PRO A 265 -13.74 0.91 -15.66
C PRO A 265 -13.53 2.38 -15.29
N LYS A 266 -12.60 3.07 -15.98
CA LYS A 266 -12.11 4.40 -15.57
C LYS A 266 -13.19 5.49 -15.57
N THR A 267 -14.33 5.26 -16.21
CA THR A 267 -15.41 6.25 -16.35
C THR A 267 -16.74 5.75 -15.75
N SER A 268 -16.68 4.78 -14.83
CA SER A 268 -17.88 4.24 -14.17
C SER A 268 -18.68 5.30 -13.41
N HIS A 269 -18.02 6.35 -12.91
CA HIS A 269 -18.69 7.48 -12.28
C HIS A 269 -18.76 8.67 -13.25
N LYS A 270 -19.95 9.21 -13.46
CA LYS A 270 -20.16 10.34 -14.38
C LYS A 270 -19.34 11.56 -13.93
N GLY A 271 -18.53 12.09 -14.83
CA GLY A 271 -17.72 13.29 -14.58
C GLY A 271 -16.48 13.05 -13.72
N ALA A 272 -16.11 11.79 -13.47
CA ALA A 272 -14.88 11.42 -12.77
C ALA A 272 -14.09 10.41 -13.61
N PHE A 273 -12.76 10.48 -13.50
CA PHE A 273 -11.88 9.49 -14.13
C PHE A 273 -11.07 8.74 -13.07
N GLY A 274 -11.20 7.42 -13.03
CA GLY A 274 -10.48 6.52 -12.12
C GLY A 274 -11.26 5.24 -11.86
N SER A 275 -10.54 4.17 -11.53
CA SER A 275 -11.16 2.91 -11.13
C SER A 275 -11.68 2.94 -9.69
N THR A 276 -12.75 2.20 -9.42
CA THR A 276 -13.20 1.82 -8.08
C THR A 276 -13.22 0.29 -7.91
N PHE A 277 -12.60 -0.20 -6.84
CA PHE A 277 -12.65 -1.59 -6.40
C PHE A 277 -13.46 -1.71 -5.11
N ILE A 278 -14.50 -2.53 -5.10
CA ILE A 278 -15.43 -2.65 -3.98
C ILE A 278 -15.14 -3.91 -3.18
N VAL A 279 -15.20 -3.82 -1.86
CA VAL A 279 -15.18 -4.96 -0.95
C VAL A 279 -16.28 -4.87 0.10
N ALA A 280 -16.80 -6.01 0.54
CA ALA A 280 -17.86 -6.08 1.53
C ALA A 280 -17.58 -7.12 2.62
N GLY A 281 -18.18 -6.91 3.79
CA GLY A 281 -18.22 -7.94 4.85
C GLY A 281 -16.91 -8.16 5.59
N SER A 282 -16.09 -7.13 5.79
CA SER A 282 -14.92 -7.25 6.67
C SER A 282 -15.34 -7.75 8.06
N ALA A 283 -14.62 -8.73 8.60
CA ALA A 283 -14.72 -9.06 10.01
C ALA A 283 -14.28 -7.85 10.86
N LEU A 284 -15.06 -7.52 11.87
CA LEU A 284 -14.90 -6.36 12.75
C LEU A 284 -14.68 -6.83 14.20
N LYS A 285 -13.70 -6.23 14.86
CA LYS A 285 -13.40 -6.42 16.29
C LYS A 285 -13.83 -5.23 17.10
N THR A 286 -14.01 -5.47 18.40
CA THR A 286 -14.34 -4.40 19.34
C THR A 286 -13.26 -3.32 19.40
N SER A 287 -11.99 -3.67 19.16
CA SER A 287 -10.91 -2.71 18.94
C SER A 287 -11.14 -1.82 17.72
N ASP A 288 -11.69 -2.38 16.65
CA ASP A 288 -11.97 -1.67 15.40
C ASP A 288 -13.15 -0.70 15.59
N LEU A 289 -14.11 -1.03 16.46
CA LEU A 289 -15.24 -0.16 16.79
C LEU A 289 -14.80 1.17 17.39
N GLY A 290 -13.69 1.22 18.13
CA GLY A 290 -13.12 2.49 18.58
C GLY A 290 -12.68 3.39 17.42
N GLY A 291 -12.21 2.79 16.32
CA GLY A 291 -11.92 3.48 15.06
C GLY A 291 -13.18 3.87 14.29
N PHE A 292 -14.21 3.01 14.28
CA PHE A 292 -15.47 3.27 13.56
C PHE A 292 -16.40 4.25 14.29
N ALA A 293 -16.32 4.31 15.62
CA ALA A 293 -16.95 5.35 16.42
C ALA A 293 -16.41 6.75 16.05
N ASN A 294 -15.15 6.86 15.59
CA ASN A 294 -14.64 8.14 15.06
C ASN A 294 -15.29 8.58 13.74
N ALA A 295 -16.06 7.71 13.07
CA ALA A 295 -16.94 8.12 11.97
C ALA A 295 -18.30 8.66 12.46
N ARG A 296 -18.58 8.59 13.77
CA ARG A 296 -19.74 9.13 14.48
C ARG A 296 -19.29 10.12 15.55
N LEU A 297 -18.65 11.20 15.10
CA LEU A 297 -18.15 12.29 15.96
C LEU A 297 -19.26 12.99 16.77
N ASP A 298 -20.51 12.74 16.42
CA ASP A 298 -21.71 13.18 17.12
C ASP A 298 -21.99 12.40 18.43
N LEU A 299 -21.41 11.21 18.60
CA LEU A 299 -21.70 10.34 19.74
C LEU A 299 -20.64 10.45 20.84
N PHE A 300 -21.09 10.65 22.09
CA PHE A 300 -20.23 10.64 23.28
C PHE A 300 -20.99 10.10 24.50
N GLY A 301 -20.26 9.77 25.57
CA GLY A 301 -20.86 9.36 26.85
C GLY A 301 -21.81 8.15 26.73
N PRO A 302 -22.99 8.20 27.39
CA PRO A 302 -23.98 7.10 27.36
C PRO A 302 -24.45 6.71 25.96
N ASP A 303 -24.60 7.67 25.04
CA ASP A 303 -25.06 7.40 23.67
C ASP A 303 -24.02 6.63 22.87
N LEU A 304 -22.74 6.98 23.04
CA LEU A 304 -21.63 6.20 22.48
C LEU A 304 -21.62 4.79 23.06
N HIS A 305 -21.84 4.61 24.36
CA HIS A 305 -21.89 3.29 24.98
C HIS A 305 -23.04 2.42 24.43
N ALA A 306 -24.23 3.01 24.28
CA ALA A 306 -25.38 2.33 23.70
C ALA A 306 -25.13 1.93 22.24
N PHE A 307 -24.54 2.83 21.45
CA PHE A 307 -24.11 2.55 20.09
C PHE A 307 -23.09 1.40 20.04
N MET A 308 -22.04 1.45 20.86
CA MET A 308 -20.98 0.43 20.87
C MET A 308 -21.52 -0.95 21.21
N LYS A 309 -22.49 -1.06 22.12
CA LYS A 309 -23.18 -2.33 22.42
C LYS A 309 -23.90 -2.91 21.21
N ARG A 310 -24.63 -2.09 20.45
CA ARG A 310 -25.32 -2.51 19.21
C ARG A 310 -24.30 -2.85 18.13
N ALA A 311 -23.34 -1.96 17.90
CA ALA A 311 -22.32 -2.09 16.86
C ALA A 311 -21.41 -3.31 17.06
N ALA A 312 -21.23 -3.78 18.30
CA ALA A 312 -20.45 -4.98 18.61
C ALA A 312 -20.92 -6.24 17.88
N ARG A 313 -22.19 -6.31 17.48
CA ARG A 313 -22.75 -7.44 16.74
C ARG A 313 -23.52 -7.05 15.48
N GLY A 314 -24.11 -5.86 15.44
CA GLY A 314 -24.99 -5.42 14.35
C GLY A 314 -24.32 -4.57 13.26
N LEU A 315 -23.04 -4.23 13.40
CA LEU A 315 -22.36 -3.36 12.43
C LEU A 315 -21.78 -4.15 11.26
N THR A 316 -22.03 -3.71 10.04
CA THR A 316 -21.30 -4.16 8.84
C THR A 316 -20.82 -2.96 8.01
N ARG A 317 -19.88 -3.21 7.07
CA ARG A 317 -19.33 -2.18 6.20
C ARG A 317 -19.13 -2.65 4.76
N LEU A 318 -19.27 -1.68 3.86
CA LEU A 318 -18.84 -1.71 2.46
C LEU A 318 -17.68 -0.71 2.32
N ASN A 319 -16.60 -1.11 1.66
CA ASN A 319 -15.55 -0.16 1.28
C ASN A 319 -15.39 -0.13 -0.23
N ALA A 320 -15.15 1.06 -0.75
CA ALA A 320 -14.71 1.29 -2.11
C ALA A 320 -13.30 1.89 -2.07
N PHE A 321 -12.36 1.29 -2.80
CA PHE A 321 -11.01 1.80 -2.99
C PHE A 321 -10.91 2.44 -4.35
N GLY A 322 -10.40 3.67 -4.42
CA GLY A 322 -10.25 4.36 -5.69
C GLY A 322 -8.80 4.51 -6.13
N GLU A 323 -8.63 4.59 -7.44
CA GLU A 323 -7.36 4.84 -8.12
C GLU A 323 -6.93 6.30 -7.99
N GLU A 324 -5.65 6.52 -7.69
CA GLU A 324 -4.98 7.81 -7.87
C GLU A 324 -4.05 7.72 -9.09
N LEU A 325 -4.07 8.75 -9.93
CA LEU A 325 -3.16 8.85 -11.07
C LEU A 325 -1.74 9.27 -10.63
N PRO A 326 -0.69 8.83 -11.35
CA PRO A 326 0.67 9.21 -11.02
C PRO A 326 0.89 10.71 -11.25
N ASN A 327 1.19 11.45 -10.17
CA ASN A 327 1.57 12.86 -10.22
C ASN A 327 3.06 13.02 -9.89
N VAL A 328 3.82 13.68 -10.77
CA VAL A 328 5.27 13.89 -10.60
C VAL A 328 5.62 14.72 -9.37
N GLU A 329 4.70 15.59 -8.93
CA GLU A 329 4.89 16.44 -7.74
C GLU A 329 4.73 15.66 -6.44
N ASN A 330 3.95 14.57 -6.45
CA ASN A 330 3.82 13.68 -5.30
C ASN A 330 5.13 12.90 -5.13
N ARG A 331 5.82 13.14 -4.01
CA ARG A 331 7.20 12.67 -3.83
C ARG A 331 7.61 12.39 -2.40
N VAL A 332 8.65 11.58 -2.26
CA VAL A 332 9.50 11.47 -1.07
C VAL A 332 10.76 12.29 -1.31
N GLU A 333 11.08 13.19 -0.39
CA GLU A 333 12.32 13.95 -0.38
C GLU A 333 13.03 13.87 0.97
N LEU A 334 14.32 14.20 0.99
CA LEU A 334 15.09 14.21 2.23
C LEU A 334 14.77 15.48 3.03
N ALA A 335 14.41 15.31 4.29
CA ALA A 335 14.24 16.40 5.25
C ALA A 335 15.59 16.89 5.80
N THR A 336 15.58 17.97 6.57
CA THR A 336 16.77 18.47 7.27
C THR A 336 17.07 17.67 8.53
N GLU A 337 16.02 17.23 9.21
CA GLU A 337 16.04 16.40 10.40
C GLU A 337 16.59 15.02 10.07
N LYS A 338 17.28 14.41 11.03
CA LYS A 338 17.91 13.10 10.89
C LYS A 338 17.35 12.11 11.88
N ASP A 339 17.36 10.84 11.50
CA ASP A 339 17.05 9.73 12.38
C ASP A 339 18.22 9.40 13.33
N GLU A 340 18.03 8.38 14.16
CA GLU A 340 19.00 7.90 15.13
C GLU A 340 20.30 7.35 14.49
N PHE A 341 20.33 7.10 13.18
CA PHE A 341 21.52 6.65 12.45
C PHE A 341 22.17 7.78 11.64
N GLY A 342 21.67 9.00 11.79
CA GLY A 342 22.16 10.18 11.08
C GLY A 342 21.70 10.28 9.62
N MET A 343 20.77 9.43 9.18
CA MET A 343 20.15 9.58 7.86
C MET A 343 19.08 10.67 7.90
N PRO A 344 19.01 11.56 6.90
CA PRO A 344 17.89 12.47 6.76
C PRO A 344 16.55 11.73 6.78
N LEU A 345 15.56 12.24 7.51
CA LEU A 345 14.20 11.70 7.50
C LEU A 345 13.59 11.83 6.09
N GLY A 346 12.70 10.90 5.75
CA GLY A 346 11.90 11.04 4.52
C GLY A 346 10.71 11.97 4.78
N ARG A 347 10.59 13.06 4.04
CA ARG A 347 9.39 13.89 4.02
C ARG A 347 8.56 13.52 2.79
N ILE A 348 7.30 13.15 3.03
CA ILE A 348 6.35 12.86 1.95
C ILE A 348 5.56 14.13 1.63
N VAL A 349 5.57 14.52 0.36
CA VAL A 349 4.72 15.56 -0.22
C VAL A 349 3.70 14.84 -1.09
N HIS A 350 2.42 15.00 -0.78
CA HIS A 350 1.34 14.31 -1.47
C HIS A 350 0.06 15.14 -1.46
N GLY A 351 -0.64 15.14 -2.59
CA GLY A 351 -1.99 15.66 -2.72
C GLY A 351 -2.77 14.89 -3.78
N TYR A 352 -4.07 14.72 -3.54
CA TYR A 352 -5.00 14.14 -4.50
C TYR A 352 -5.40 15.17 -5.56
N ASP A 353 -5.61 14.71 -6.78
CA ASP A 353 -6.17 15.53 -7.86
C ASP A 353 -7.71 15.56 -7.81
N GLU A 354 -8.30 16.35 -8.72
CA GLU A 354 -9.75 16.53 -8.81
C GLU A 354 -10.46 15.23 -9.21
N ASP A 355 -9.83 14.40 -10.05
CA ASP A 355 -10.35 13.11 -10.48
C ASP A 355 -10.47 12.14 -9.29
N ALA A 356 -9.42 12.03 -8.47
CA ALA A 356 -9.43 11.25 -7.24
C ALA A 356 -10.50 11.73 -6.25
N ALA A 357 -10.62 13.05 -6.05
CA ALA A 357 -11.65 13.63 -5.18
C ALA A 357 -13.08 13.35 -5.71
N ALA A 358 -13.28 13.40 -7.03
CA ALA A 358 -14.57 13.13 -7.67
C ALA A 358 -14.98 11.64 -7.51
N VAL A 359 -14.06 10.71 -7.76
CA VAL A 359 -14.29 9.27 -7.53
C VAL A 359 -14.57 8.98 -6.06
N TRP A 360 -13.79 9.57 -5.15
CA TRP A 360 -13.98 9.38 -3.70
C TRP A 360 -15.36 9.84 -3.22
N ASN A 361 -15.83 10.98 -3.71
CA ASN A 361 -17.17 11.48 -3.41
C ASN A 361 -18.27 10.62 -4.03
N ALA A 362 -18.11 10.20 -5.28
CA ALA A 362 -19.08 9.32 -5.96
C ALA A 362 -19.23 7.97 -5.24
N ASN A 363 -18.13 7.42 -4.75
CA ASN A 363 -18.11 6.18 -3.97
C ASN A 363 -18.94 6.29 -2.67
N PHE A 364 -18.90 7.42 -1.98
CA PHE A 364 -19.77 7.63 -0.80
C PHE A 364 -21.24 7.75 -1.16
N GLU A 365 -21.56 8.48 -2.22
CA GLU A 365 -22.95 8.66 -2.67
C GLU A 365 -23.57 7.34 -3.12
N GLU A 366 -22.82 6.51 -3.84
CA GLU A 366 -23.27 5.17 -4.24
C GLU A 366 -23.32 4.22 -3.04
N GLY A 367 -22.28 4.22 -2.20
CA GLY A 367 -22.23 3.39 -0.99
C GLY A 367 -23.41 3.64 -0.05
N LEU A 368 -23.81 4.90 0.18
CA LEU A 368 -24.97 5.23 1.02
C LEU A 368 -26.29 4.74 0.43
N LYS A 369 -26.45 4.74 -0.91
CA LYS A 369 -27.64 4.18 -1.57
C LYS A 369 -27.71 2.67 -1.36
N ILE A 370 -26.59 1.98 -1.59
CA ILE A 370 -26.47 0.53 -1.37
C ILE A 370 -26.73 0.19 0.10
N ALA A 371 -26.15 0.94 1.03
CA ALA A 371 -26.33 0.70 2.47
C ALA A 371 -27.81 0.79 2.88
N LYS A 372 -28.59 1.72 2.32
CA LYS A 372 -30.05 1.80 2.57
C LYS A 372 -30.77 0.55 2.06
N ALA A 373 -30.38 0.03 0.90
CA ALA A 373 -30.96 -1.18 0.32
C ALA A 373 -30.69 -2.46 1.15
N THR A 374 -29.74 -2.43 2.09
CA THR A 374 -29.52 -3.54 3.02
C THR A 374 -30.64 -3.71 4.06
N GLY A 375 -31.51 -2.70 4.23
CA GLY A 375 -32.56 -2.68 5.26
C GLY A 375 -32.05 -2.32 6.66
N ALA A 376 -30.82 -1.82 6.78
CA ALA A 376 -30.24 -1.39 8.04
C ALA A 376 -31.02 -0.23 8.68
N LYS A 377 -31.04 -0.20 10.02
CA LYS A 377 -31.72 0.83 10.81
C LYS A 377 -31.00 2.16 10.76
N GLU A 378 -29.66 2.12 10.75
CA GLU A 378 -28.82 3.31 10.59
C GLU A 378 -27.78 3.06 9.49
N VAL A 379 -27.53 4.10 8.70
CA VAL A 379 -26.51 4.11 7.65
C VAL A 379 -25.75 5.43 7.68
N TRP A 380 -24.45 5.37 7.50
CA TRP A 380 -23.60 6.56 7.41
C TRP A 380 -22.32 6.26 6.64
N SER A 381 -21.60 7.32 6.30
CA SER A 381 -20.30 7.22 5.64
C SER A 381 -19.25 8.06 6.35
N GLY A 382 -17.99 7.68 6.18
CA GLY A 382 -16.84 8.20 6.91
C GLY A 382 -16.20 9.35 6.15
N ARG A 383 -16.95 10.42 5.91
CA ARG A 383 -16.44 11.62 5.25
C ARG A 383 -15.47 12.34 6.19
N GLY A 384 -14.29 12.68 5.70
CA GLY A 384 -13.21 13.28 6.49
C GLY A 384 -11.96 13.54 5.67
N ALA A 385 -10.77 13.45 6.27
CA ALA A 385 -9.55 13.45 5.47
C ALA A 385 -9.49 12.17 4.60
N MET A 386 -9.21 12.30 3.30
CA MET A 386 -9.10 11.16 2.39
C MET A 386 -8.06 10.16 2.92
N PRO A 387 -8.49 8.98 3.39
CA PRO A 387 -7.59 8.04 4.04
C PRO A 387 -6.68 7.43 2.99
N THR A 388 -5.37 7.54 3.20
CA THR A 388 -4.35 7.06 2.27
C THR A 388 -3.96 5.62 2.61
N ILE A 389 -4.11 4.72 1.66
CA ILE A 389 -3.69 3.32 1.76
C ILE A 389 -2.93 2.89 0.49
N HIS A 390 -2.17 1.81 0.57
CA HIS A 390 -1.29 1.24 -0.46
C HIS A 390 -0.33 2.26 -1.11
N LEU A 391 0.76 2.59 -0.42
CA LEU A 391 1.77 3.49 -0.98
C LEU A 391 2.58 2.82 -2.11
N MET A 392 2.57 3.44 -3.28
CA MET A 392 3.19 2.98 -4.53
C MET A 392 4.04 4.10 -5.15
N GLY A 393 4.82 3.75 -6.16
CA GLY A 393 5.69 4.70 -6.86
C GLY A 393 6.93 5.14 -6.06
N GLY A 394 7.59 6.21 -6.49
CA GLY A 394 8.87 6.66 -5.92
C GLY A 394 10.10 6.08 -6.62
N THR A 395 9.98 4.98 -7.35
CA THR A 395 11.08 4.35 -8.12
C THR A 395 10.55 3.72 -9.42
N ILE A 396 9.64 4.41 -10.10
CA ILE A 396 8.81 3.87 -11.20
C ILE A 396 9.63 3.19 -12.31
N MET A 397 9.07 2.11 -12.86
CA MET A 397 9.64 1.43 -14.02
C MET A 397 9.25 2.09 -15.34
N GLY A 398 10.06 1.87 -16.38
CA GLY A 398 9.78 2.33 -17.73
C GLY A 398 10.79 1.80 -18.74
N THR A 399 10.61 2.20 -20.01
CA THR A 399 11.44 1.72 -21.12
C THR A 399 12.73 2.52 -21.31
N ARG A 400 12.85 3.71 -20.71
CA ARG A 400 13.98 4.64 -20.93
C ARG A 400 14.53 5.19 -19.63
N ALA A 401 15.85 5.32 -19.57
CA ALA A 401 16.57 5.91 -18.45
C ALA A 401 16.22 7.38 -18.18
N SER A 402 15.74 8.12 -19.19
CA SER A 402 15.35 9.53 -19.03
C SER A 402 13.97 9.73 -18.42
N SER A 403 13.13 8.68 -18.35
CA SER A 403 11.73 8.78 -17.93
C SER A 403 11.33 7.72 -16.90
N SER A 404 12.30 7.01 -16.31
CA SER A 404 12.05 6.01 -15.26
C SER A 404 13.32 5.76 -14.43
N VAL A 405 13.16 5.12 -13.27
CA VAL A 405 14.28 4.75 -12.39
C VAL A 405 14.81 3.36 -12.72
N VAL A 406 13.88 2.44 -13.04
CA VAL A 406 14.19 1.04 -13.35
C VAL A 406 13.60 0.60 -14.69
N ASN A 407 14.16 -0.46 -15.26
CA ASN A 407 13.59 -1.12 -16.44
C ASN A 407 12.47 -2.11 -16.07
N SER A 408 11.96 -2.86 -17.05
CA SER A 408 10.89 -3.86 -16.88
C SER A 408 11.23 -5.03 -15.94
N TYR A 409 12.50 -5.22 -15.59
CA TYR A 409 12.96 -6.24 -14.64
C TYR A 409 13.12 -5.69 -13.21
N GLY A 410 12.91 -4.38 -13.01
CA GLY A 410 13.23 -3.70 -11.75
C GLY A 410 14.72 -3.40 -11.58
N GLN A 411 15.54 -3.58 -12.61
CA GLN A 411 16.96 -3.20 -12.58
C GLN A 411 17.09 -1.70 -12.81
N THR A 412 17.96 -1.02 -12.05
CA THR A 412 18.21 0.40 -12.28
C THR A 412 18.87 0.63 -13.63
N HIS A 413 18.53 1.73 -14.31
CA HIS A 413 19.15 2.07 -15.60
C HIS A 413 20.63 2.47 -15.46
N GLU A 414 20.99 3.05 -14.31
CA GLU A 414 22.30 3.66 -14.07
C GLU A 414 23.32 2.69 -13.45
N ILE A 415 22.87 1.74 -12.60
CA ILE A 415 23.75 0.86 -11.84
C ILE A 415 23.43 -0.60 -12.19
N ALA A 416 24.35 -1.22 -12.92
CA ALA A 416 24.11 -2.50 -13.59
C ALA A 416 23.78 -3.66 -12.64
N ASN A 417 24.24 -3.63 -11.38
CA ASN A 417 24.01 -4.70 -10.41
C ASN A 417 23.10 -4.31 -9.24
N LEU A 418 22.24 -3.30 -9.44
CA LEU A 418 21.26 -2.82 -8.46
C LEU A 418 19.83 -3.03 -8.98
N TRP A 419 19.00 -3.71 -8.19
CA TRP A 419 17.58 -3.91 -8.47
C TRP A 419 16.72 -3.32 -7.36
N ILE A 420 15.48 -2.97 -7.72
CA ILE A 420 14.44 -2.49 -6.82
C ILE A 420 13.23 -3.40 -6.96
N ALA A 421 12.67 -3.78 -5.83
CA ALA A 421 11.49 -4.64 -5.74
C ALA A 421 10.43 -4.04 -4.81
N GLY A 422 9.17 -4.33 -5.14
CA GLY A 422 8.00 -3.88 -4.38
C GLY A 422 7.19 -2.82 -5.13
N PRO A 423 6.12 -2.32 -4.51
CA PRO A 423 5.15 -1.42 -5.15
C PRO A 423 5.73 -0.07 -5.60
N GLY A 424 6.94 0.27 -5.13
CA GLY A 424 7.59 1.51 -5.52
C GLY A 424 7.98 1.58 -7.00
N ILE A 425 8.00 0.45 -7.71
CA ILE A 425 8.31 0.41 -9.14
C ILE A 425 7.07 0.58 -10.03
N PHE A 426 5.86 0.64 -9.47
CA PHE A 426 4.62 0.67 -10.26
C PHE A 426 4.38 2.04 -10.88
N PRO A 427 4.20 2.15 -12.21
CA PRO A 427 3.91 3.42 -12.88
C PRO A 427 2.48 3.92 -12.64
N THR A 428 1.53 3.02 -12.37
CA THR A 428 0.13 3.33 -12.03
C THR A 428 -0.34 2.47 -10.87
N ALA A 429 -1.36 2.93 -10.16
CA ALA A 429 -1.91 2.27 -8.97
C ALA A 429 -2.96 1.19 -9.31
N GLY A 430 -3.80 1.41 -10.32
CA GLY A 430 -5.10 0.73 -10.41
C GLY A 430 -5.96 1.09 -9.18
N ALA A 431 -6.99 0.29 -8.88
CA ALA A 431 -7.77 0.44 -7.65
C ALA A 431 -7.78 -0.82 -6.77
N SER A 432 -7.35 -1.96 -7.33
CA SER A 432 -7.39 -3.24 -6.63
C SER A 432 -6.16 -3.42 -5.72
N GLN A 433 -6.36 -4.06 -4.57
CA GLN A 433 -5.30 -4.34 -3.60
C GLN A 433 -4.36 -5.45 -4.11
N HIS A 434 -3.41 -5.11 -4.95
CA HIS A 434 -2.61 -6.11 -5.65
C HIS A 434 -1.29 -6.41 -4.95
N ARG A 435 -0.90 -7.69 -4.97
CA ARG A 435 0.43 -8.13 -4.57
C ARG A 435 1.13 -8.80 -5.74
N LEU A 436 1.70 -7.99 -6.61
CA LEU A 436 2.59 -8.51 -7.65
C LEU A 436 3.99 -8.73 -7.05
N ALA A 437 4.34 -9.98 -6.77
CA ALA A 437 5.71 -10.30 -6.38
C ALA A 437 6.61 -10.28 -7.63
N LYS A 438 7.51 -9.28 -7.69
CA LYS A 438 8.72 -9.24 -8.53
C LYS A 438 8.51 -9.83 -9.92
N PRO A 439 7.86 -9.12 -10.85
CA PRO A 439 7.43 -9.74 -12.09
C PRO A 439 8.58 -10.41 -12.84
N ARG A 440 9.83 -9.91 -12.82
CA ARG A 440 10.95 -10.58 -13.53
C ARG A 440 12.34 -10.45 -12.91
N ALA A 441 12.48 -9.84 -11.73
CA ALA A 441 13.80 -9.55 -11.15
C ALA A 441 14.65 -10.83 -10.96
N HIS A 442 14.04 -11.91 -10.49
CA HIS A 442 14.72 -13.20 -10.27
C HIS A 442 15.25 -13.82 -11.57
N GLU A 443 14.52 -13.69 -12.69
CA GLU A 443 14.97 -14.18 -14.01
C GLU A 443 16.22 -13.42 -14.46
N SER A 444 16.23 -12.09 -14.33
CA SER A 444 17.39 -11.27 -14.70
C SER A 444 18.61 -11.50 -13.77
N ILE A 445 18.39 -11.62 -12.46
CA ILE A 445 19.47 -11.88 -11.49
C ILE A 445 20.10 -13.26 -11.73
N ALA A 446 19.28 -14.27 -12.07
CA ALA A 446 19.79 -15.60 -12.41
C ALA A 446 20.65 -15.60 -13.68
N LEU A 447 20.31 -14.78 -14.68
CA LEU A 447 21.11 -14.60 -15.89
C LEU A 447 22.45 -13.91 -15.61
N CYS A 448 22.48 -12.92 -14.71
CA CYS A 448 23.71 -12.24 -14.30
C CYS A 448 24.68 -13.12 -13.49
N ARG A 449 24.22 -14.23 -12.89
CA ARG A 449 25.06 -15.17 -12.14
C ARG A 449 25.75 -16.24 -13.01
N ARG A 450 25.46 -16.30 -14.32
CA ARG A 450 26.18 -17.21 -15.24
C ARG A 450 27.56 -16.62 -15.58
N PRO A 451 28.67 -17.25 -15.19
CA PRO A 451 30.00 -16.81 -15.64
C PRO A 451 30.07 -17.02 -17.15
N GLY A 452 30.26 -15.95 -17.93
CA GLY A 452 30.56 -16.03 -19.37
C GLY A 452 29.59 -15.34 -20.35
N ALA A 453 28.50 -14.70 -19.91
CA ALA A 453 27.56 -14.03 -20.82
C ALA A 453 27.78 -12.50 -20.96
N SER A 454 28.93 -11.96 -20.54
CA SER A 454 29.33 -10.58 -20.84
C SER A 454 30.05 -10.55 -22.18
N GLY A 455 29.29 -10.50 -23.29
CA GLY A 455 29.91 -10.45 -24.60
C GLY A 455 28.96 -10.56 -25.79
N ARG A 456 27.89 -9.76 -25.82
CA ARG A 456 27.25 -9.30 -27.06
C ARG A 456 26.31 -8.14 -26.71
N ARG A 457 26.72 -6.93 -27.09
CA ARG A 457 25.81 -5.79 -27.21
C ARG A 457 24.67 -6.22 -28.13
N ALA A 458 23.43 -6.06 -27.69
CA ALA A 458 22.28 -6.08 -28.58
C ALA A 458 22.34 -4.80 -29.43
N SER A 459 23.09 -4.84 -30.52
CA SER A 459 22.89 -3.91 -31.63
C SER A 459 21.55 -4.27 -32.27
N ALA A 460 20.61 -3.33 -32.25
CA ALA A 460 19.39 -3.41 -33.04
C ALA A 460 19.78 -3.62 -34.52
N GLY A 461 19.48 -4.81 -35.05
CA GLY A 461 19.52 -5.06 -36.48
C GLY A 461 18.38 -4.30 -37.12
N VAL A 462 18.71 -3.21 -37.80
CA VAL A 462 17.84 -2.60 -38.80
C VAL A 462 17.87 -3.53 -40.00
N SER A 463 16.75 -4.20 -40.26
CA SER A 463 16.52 -4.90 -41.52
C SER A 463 16.34 -3.86 -42.62
N LEU A 464 17.37 -3.69 -43.45
CA LEU A 464 17.29 -3.02 -44.73
C LEU A 464 16.78 -4.05 -45.75
N GLU A 465 15.52 -3.92 -46.17
CA GLU A 465 15.10 -4.48 -47.45
C GLU A 465 15.35 -3.45 -48.54
N GLY A 466 16.11 -3.87 -49.54
CA GLY A 466 16.47 -3.09 -50.71
C GLY A 466 15.30 -2.93 -51.67
N GLY A 467 15.18 -1.73 -52.23
CA GLY A 467 14.44 -1.43 -53.43
C GLY A 467 15.22 -0.37 -54.20
N GLU A 468 15.92 -0.80 -55.24
CA GLU A 468 16.58 0.07 -56.21
C GLU A 468 15.54 0.84 -57.03
N ALA A 469 15.69 2.17 -57.13
CA ALA A 469 15.31 2.92 -58.32
C ALA A 469 16.03 4.29 -58.30
N GLY A 470 16.80 4.56 -59.35
CA GLY A 470 17.68 5.72 -59.47
C GLY A 470 16.99 7.07 -59.65
N GLY A 471 17.77 8.15 -59.51
CA GLY A 471 17.27 9.50 -59.79
C GLY A 471 18.20 10.65 -59.37
N ARG A 472 19.13 10.97 -60.27
CA ARG A 472 19.84 12.25 -60.50
C ARG A 472 19.58 13.47 -59.58
N LEU A 473 20.69 14.08 -59.15
CA LEU A 473 21.05 15.52 -59.17
C LEU A 473 19.96 16.58 -58.84
N ARG A 474 20.21 17.40 -57.82
CA ARG A 474 20.57 18.84 -57.97
C ARG A 474 20.71 19.55 -56.62
N ALA A 475 21.83 20.26 -56.48
CA ALA A 475 22.04 21.32 -55.50
C ALA A 475 21.23 22.58 -55.86
N ARG A 476 20.65 23.27 -54.87
CA ARG A 476 20.45 24.73 -54.92
C ARG A 476 20.56 25.35 -53.52
N ARG A 477 21.55 26.23 -53.38
CA ARG A 477 21.62 27.32 -52.39
C ARG A 477 20.68 28.46 -52.79
N ARG A 478 20.15 29.19 -51.80
CA ARG A 478 19.98 30.67 -51.74
C ARG A 478 19.43 31.00 -50.35
N HIS A 479 20.18 31.65 -49.44
CA HIS A 479 20.47 33.09 -49.29
C HIS A 479 19.28 33.99 -48.88
N GLY A 480 19.50 34.76 -47.81
CA GLY A 480 18.69 35.90 -47.36
C GLY A 480 18.63 35.98 -45.82
N ARG A 481 19.73 36.26 -45.10
CA ARG A 481 20.21 37.58 -44.63
C ARG A 481 19.22 38.43 -43.81
N ARG A 482 19.61 38.62 -42.53
CA ARG A 482 19.68 39.88 -41.73
C ARG A 482 18.33 40.44 -41.21
N HIS A 483 18.21 41.04 -40.02
CA HIS A 483 19.11 41.74 -39.09
C HIS A 483 18.59 41.52 -37.64
N ALA A 484 19.44 41.28 -36.61
CA ALA A 484 20.06 42.29 -35.70
C ALA A 484 19.01 43.10 -34.93
N ARG A 485 19.00 43.36 -33.62
CA ARG A 485 19.85 43.34 -32.40
C ARG A 485 18.79 43.48 -31.26
N GLY A 486 18.98 43.21 -29.98
CA GLY A 486 20.12 43.08 -29.09
C GLY A 486 19.64 43.45 -27.67
N GLY A 487 20.44 43.09 -26.67
CA GLY A 487 20.41 43.63 -25.31
C GLY A 487 19.41 42.91 -24.37
N ALA A 488 19.85 41.99 -23.51
CA ALA A 488 20.64 42.17 -22.28
C ALA A 488 19.76 42.36 -21.02
N ALA A 489 20.09 41.53 -20.01
CA ALA A 489 19.59 41.39 -18.64
C ALA A 489 19.72 42.70 -17.78
N PRO A 490 19.31 42.82 -16.48
CA PRO A 490 19.38 41.79 -15.41
C PRO A 490 18.33 41.85 -14.24
N ILE A 491 18.40 40.80 -13.41
CA ILE A 491 18.28 40.69 -11.94
C ILE A 491 17.71 41.91 -11.16
N ALA A 492 16.67 41.71 -10.33
CA ALA A 492 16.71 41.90 -8.86
C ALA A 492 15.38 41.59 -8.14
N ASP A 493 15.54 41.36 -6.86
CA ASP A 493 14.74 40.69 -5.83
C ASP A 493 13.66 41.57 -5.13
N VAL A 494 12.94 40.95 -4.18
CA VAL A 494 12.22 41.50 -2.99
C VAL A 494 10.70 41.71 -3.03
N GLY A 495 9.98 40.81 -2.33
CA GLY A 495 9.10 41.17 -1.20
C GLY A 495 7.58 41.28 -1.41
N ALA A 496 6.80 40.41 -0.74
CA ALA A 496 5.82 40.80 0.29
C ALA A 496 4.86 39.65 0.66
N ALA A 497 4.86 39.29 1.95
CA ALA A 497 3.85 38.48 2.61
C ALA A 497 2.59 39.32 2.91
N GLY A 498 1.39 38.71 2.79
CA GLY A 498 0.12 39.37 3.09
C GLY A 498 -0.98 38.40 3.51
N ASN A 499 -1.14 38.26 4.85
CA ASN A 499 -2.38 38.07 5.62
C ASN A 499 -3.53 37.19 5.09
N TYR A 500 -3.56 35.92 5.50
CA TYR A 500 -4.79 35.10 5.64
C TYR A 500 -5.15 34.97 7.13
N ARG A 501 -5.74 36.02 7.72
CA ARG A 501 -6.30 35.94 9.09
C ARG A 501 -7.63 36.65 9.29
N GLU A 502 -8.30 37.07 8.21
CA GLU A 502 -9.52 37.88 8.32
C GLU A 502 -10.76 37.30 7.63
N GLN A 503 -10.70 36.05 7.16
CA GLN A 503 -11.85 35.42 6.49
C GLN A 503 -12.60 34.39 7.35
N ALA A 504 -12.11 34.08 8.56
CA ALA A 504 -12.70 33.08 9.46
C ALA A 504 -13.55 33.68 10.62
N ARG A 505 -13.89 34.97 10.57
CA ARG A 505 -14.68 35.65 11.62
C ARG A 505 -16.08 36.13 11.20
N ARG A 506 -16.55 35.81 9.98
CA ARG A 506 -17.83 36.34 9.47
C ARG A 506 -18.98 35.35 9.25
N GLU A 507 -18.85 34.07 9.61
CA GLU A 507 -19.94 33.10 9.39
C GLU A 507 -20.51 32.45 10.66
N HIS A 508 -20.28 33.04 11.85
CA HIS A 508 -20.85 32.53 13.11
C HIS A 508 -21.75 33.51 13.86
N GLN A 509 -22.51 34.32 13.13
CA GLN A 509 -23.61 35.12 13.68
C GLN A 509 -24.82 35.07 12.76
N HIS A 510 -25.56 33.95 12.76
CA HIS A 510 -27.00 33.92 12.49
C HIS A 510 -27.51 32.50 12.73
N ARG A 511 -27.96 32.23 13.96
CA ARG A 511 -29.02 31.28 14.37
C ARG A 511 -28.82 30.86 15.83
N CYS A 512 -29.39 31.65 16.75
CA CYS A 512 -29.99 31.12 17.96
C CYS A 512 -30.78 32.23 18.66
N GLY A 513 -32.10 32.16 18.56
CA GLY A 513 -33.02 32.92 19.39
C GLY A 513 -33.48 32.05 20.56
N ARG A 514 -33.22 32.54 21.77
CA ARG A 514 -33.98 32.40 23.03
C ARG A 514 -34.54 31.02 23.41
N SER A 515 -34.00 30.43 24.49
CA SER A 515 -34.65 30.39 25.81
C SER A 515 -33.87 29.47 26.76
N GLY A 516 -33.80 29.84 28.05
CA GLY A 516 -33.29 28.98 29.12
C GLY A 516 -32.12 29.56 29.89
N GLU A 517 -32.43 30.45 30.84
CA GLU A 517 -31.55 30.86 31.93
C GLU A 517 -31.20 29.67 32.83
N GLY A 518 -29.97 29.65 33.38
CA GLY A 518 -29.72 28.92 34.62
C GLY A 518 -28.36 28.25 34.73
N VAL A 519 -27.53 28.81 35.60
CA VAL A 519 -26.43 28.16 36.35
C VAL A 519 -25.09 28.02 35.61
N GLY A 520 -24.05 28.68 36.15
CA GLY A 520 -22.67 28.26 35.89
C GLY A 520 -21.58 29.32 35.77
N ARG A 521 -21.66 30.48 36.43
CA ARG A 521 -20.45 31.28 36.72
C ARG A 521 -19.52 30.45 37.62
N ARG A 522 -18.40 29.97 37.10
CA ARG A 522 -17.11 29.77 37.81
C ARG A 522 -16.05 29.24 36.82
N LEU A 523 -14.81 29.69 37.02
CA LEU A 523 -13.56 29.35 36.32
C LEU A 523 -13.23 30.08 35.00
N TYR A 524 -12.92 31.37 35.12
CA TYR A 524 -11.86 32.02 34.34
C TYR A 524 -11.11 32.98 35.25
N ALA A 525 -10.12 32.48 35.99
CA ALA A 525 -9.07 33.27 36.64
C ALA A 525 -8.06 32.34 37.32
N ALA A 526 -7.18 31.72 36.55
CA ALA A 526 -5.83 31.34 36.99
C ALA A 526 -5.02 30.87 35.77
N LEU A 527 -3.74 31.22 35.77
CA LEU A 527 -2.68 30.78 34.84
C LEU A 527 -2.43 31.68 33.60
N ASP A 528 -2.07 32.92 33.88
CA ASP A 528 -0.94 33.56 33.19
C ASP A 528 0.30 33.43 34.08
N ARG A 529 1.08 32.36 33.90
CA ARG A 529 2.52 32.30 34.21
C ARG A 529 3.19 31.28 33.30
N ARG A 530 4.25 31.74 32.65
CA ARG A 530 5.16 31.00 31.77
C ARG A 530 5.77 29.82 32.52
N ASP A 531 5.73 28.65 31.90
CA ASP A 531 6.87 27.73 31.83
C ASP A 531 6.68 26.72 30.69
N HIS A 532 7.75 26.51 29.94
CA HIS A 532 7.84 25.53 28.86
C HIS A 532 7.69 24.10 29.41
N VAL A 533 6.56 23.45 29.13
CA VAL A 533 6.42 22.00 29.26
C VAL A 533 5.96 21.43 27.92
N ARG A 534 6.74 20.47 27.43
CA ARG A 534 6.51 19.68 26.23
C ARG A 534 5.15 18.98 26.34
N GLY A 535 4.33 19.09 25.30
CA GLY A 535 3.10 18.32 25.18
C GLY A 535 3.43 16.83 25.02
N GLU A 536 3.38 16.08 26.12
CA GLU A 536 3.29 14.64 26.11
C GLU A 536 1.92 14.22 25.60
N SER A 537 1.91 13.47 24.50
CA SER A 537 0.74 12.73 24.05
C SER A 537 0.63 11.48 24.92
N VAL A 538 -0.57 11.25 25.45
CA VAL A 538 -0.89 10.11 26.31
C VAL A 538 -0.72 8.81 25.52
N CYS A 539 0.46 8.19 25.65
CA CYS A 539 0.73 6.83 25.22
C CYS A 539 0.29 5.86 26.32
N LEU A 540 -0.72 5.03 26.03
CA LEU A 540 -1.03 3.82 26.79
C LEU A 540 0.23 2.95 26.89
N HIS A 541 0.83 2.93 28.08
CA HIS A 541 1.98 2.11 28.41
C HIS A 541 1.56 0.63 28.50
N ALA A 542 2.11 -0.19 27.61
CA ALA A 542 2.30 -1.61 27.89
C ALA A 542 3.50 -1.72 28.83
N ALA A 543 3.26 -2.19 30.07
CA ALA A 543 4.30 -2.42 31.05
C ALA A 543 5.29 -3.49 30.54
N ALA A 544 6.52 -3.08 30.25
CA ALA A 544 7.64 -3.97 30.02
C ALA A 544 8.18 -4.43 31.38
N VAL A 545 8.04 -5.72 31.68
CA VAL A 545 8.73 -6.39 32.78
C VAL A 545 10.21 -6.52 32.40
N ARG A 546 11.11 -6.00 33.24
CA ARG A 546 12.57 -6.15 33.08
C ARG A 546 12.98 -7.60 33.36
N PRO A 547 13.94 -8.18 32.62
CA PRO A 547 14.49 -9.50 32.93
C PRO A 547 15.59 -9.37 33.99
N GLY A 548 15.51 -10.19 35.04
CA GLY A 548 16.54 -10.29 36.06
C GLY A 548 16.23 -11.42 37.04
N GLU A 549 17.11 -12.41 37.02
CA GLU A 549 17.33 -13.48 38.00
C GLU A 549 16.56 -14.80 37.85
N GLY A 550 17.35 -15.87 37.92
CA GLY A 550 17.14 -17.12 37.23
C GLY A 550 16.31 -18.15 37.98
N LEU A 551 15.76 -19.09 37.20
CA LEU A 551 15.27 -20.35 37.71
C LEU A 551 15.91 -21.49 36.91
N ARG A 552 16.55 -22.38 37.68
CA ARG A 552 17.34 -23.52 37.25
C ARG A 552 16.48 -24.53 36.49
N ALA A 553 17.08 -25.12 35.47
CA ALA A 553 16.59 -26.29 34.78
C ALA A 553 16.45 -27.48 35.75
N GLY A 554 15.32 -28.18 35.65
CA GLY A 554 15.12 -29.50 36.24
C GLY A 554 14.63 -30.43 35.13
N ASP A 555 15.50 -31.35 34.73
CA ASP A 555 15.23 -32.44 33.79
C ASP A 555 14.25 -33.47 34.37
N GLY A 556 13.34 -33.98 33.55
CA GLY A 556 12.50 -35.13 33.89
C GLY A 556 11.51 -35.51 32.77
N PRO A 557 11.60 -36.73 32.19
CA PRO A 557 10.81 -37.11 31.02
C PRO A 557 9.46 -37.75 31.41
N TRP A 558 8.38 -37.34 30.74
CA TRP A 558 7.07 -37.99 30.89
C TRP A 558 6.91 -39.14 29.89
N HIS A 559 7.05 -40.36 30.40
CA HIS A 559 6.60 -41.59 29.74
C HIS A 559 5.06 -41.69 29.77
N ARG A 560 4.47 -42.05 28.64
CA ARG A 560 3.10 -42.59 28.53
C ARG A 560 3.08 -44.06 28.95
N GLN A 561 2.03 -44.48 29.66
CA GLN A 561 1.25 -45.72 29.42
C GLN A 561 0.04 -45.83 30.39
N PRO A 562 -0.97 -46.69 30.10
CA PRO A 562 -2.41 -46.39 30.26
C PRO A 562 -3.18 -47.28 31.28
N GLY A 563 -4.46 -46.94 31.50
CA GLY A 563 -5.49 -47.78 32.16
C GLY A 563 -6.22 -46.97 33.25
N ALA A 564 -7.52 -46.68 33.22
CA ALA A 564 -8.73 -47.51 33.08
C ALA A 564 -9.63 -47.20 34.31
N GLY A 565 -10.92 -46.93 34.07
CA GLY A 565 -11.98 -47.07 35.08
C GLY A 565 -12.65 -45.78 35.56
N GLY A 566 -13.97 -45.69 35.35
CA GLY A 566 -14.86 -44.89 36.20
C GLY A 566 -15.88 -44.02 35.46
N GLU A 567 -17.08 -44.56 35.30
CA GLU A 567 -18.28 -43.98 34.67
C GLU A 567 -18.92 -42.79 35.43
N SER A 568 -19.94 -42.21 34.76
CA SER A 568 -20.97 -41.22 35.16
C SER A 568 -20.64 -39.77 34.76
N GLY A 569 -21.49 -39.00 34.08
CA GLY A 569 -22.83 -39.19 33.53
C GLY A 569 -23.44 -37.80 33.23
N ALA A 570 -24.20 -37.68 32.12
CA ALA A 570 -25.09 -36.57 31.69
C ALA A 570 -24.44 -35.19 31.38
N ALA A 571 -24.37 -34.74 30.12
CA ALA A 571 -25.44 -34.15 29.31
C ALA A 571 -26.01 -32.82 29.85
N VAL A 572 -25.52 -31.67 29.35
CA VAL A 572 -26.16 -30.73 28.39
C VAL A 572 -25.06 -29.87 27.77
#